data_AF-T0FUM6-F1
#
_entry.id   AF-T0FUM6-F1
#
_cell.length_a   1.000
_cell.length_b   1.000
_cell.length_c   1.000
_cell.angle_alpha   90.00
_cell.angle_beta   90.00
_cell.angle_gamma   90.00
#
_symmetry.space_group_name_H-M   'P 1'
#
loop_
_entity.id
_entity.type
_entity.pdbx_description
1 polymer ?
#
loop_
_entity_poly.entity_id
_entity_poly.type
_entity_poly.pdbx_seq_one_letter_code
_entity_poly.pdbx_strand_id
1 'polypeptide(L)'
;MLYESSDKIIFHVLVKNVSDQEVRIWKDWNSWGYNNISFQIQTNRESIRIYKTQDRVWNKNFPDYWSIKPNEFVILNVNFDVKTWPKLRELNRSNPKNDQVKIKCIYEVKENVESKKYNVWTGSIESPFVEVWFYPDF
;
A
#
# COMPACT_ATOMS: atom_id res chain seq x y z
N MET A 1 1.34 18.48 25.17
CA MET A 1 0.19 18.66 24.27
C MET A 1 0.69 18.27 22.88
N LEU A 2 0.47 17.01 22.48
CA LEU A 2 0.86 16.54 21.15
C LEU A 2 -0.19 17.08 20.18
N TYR A 3 0.18 18.05 19.36
CA TYR A 3 -0.60 18.38 18.18
C TYR A 3 -0.53 17.15 17.27
N GLU A 4 -1.59 16.34 17.24
CA GLU A 4 -1.81 15.45 16.10
C GLU A 4 -2.15 16.39 14.94
N SER A 5 -1.18 16.65 14.05
CA SER A 5 -1.53 17.37 12.82
C SER A 5 -2.52 16.52 12.03
N SER A 6 -3.51 17.20 11.48
CA SER A 6 -4.66 16.64 10.79
C SER A 6 -4.34 16.10 9.40
N ASP A 7 -3.07 16.08 8.98
CA ASP A 7 -2.74 16.00 7.56
C ASP A 7 -2.63 14.56 7.11
N LYS A 8 -3.81 13.98 6.89
CA LYS A 8 -4.01 12.71 6.20
C LYS A 8 -3.73 12.91 4.72
N ILE A 9 -2.64 12.35 4.22
CA ILE A 9 -2.41 12.25 2.79
C ILE A 9 -3.28 11.11 2.27
N ILE A 10 -4.21 11.42 1.39
CA ILE A 10 -5.08 10.43 0.75
C ILE A 10 -4.73 10.36 -0.73
N PHE A 11 -4.46 9.16 -1.22
CA PHE A 11 -4.28 8.89 -2.64
C PHE A 11 -4.80 7.50 -3.02
N HIS A 12 -4.82 7.24 -4.32
CA HIS A 12 -5.36 6.01 -4.89
C HIS A 12 -4.28 5.21 -5.59
N VAL A 13 -4.31 3.89 -5.40
CA VAL A 13 -3.54 2.94 -6.19
C VAL A 13 -4.50 2.19 -7.10
N LEU A 14 -4.23 2.19 -8.40
CA LEU A 14 -5.01 1.43 -9.37
C LEU A 14 -4.30 0.11 -9.65
N VAL A 15 -4.98 -1.00 -9.41
CA VAL A 15 -4.52 -2.33 -9.81
C VAL A 15 -5.34 -2.76 -11.01
N LYS A 16 -4.72 -2.77 -12.19
CA LYS A 16 -5.36 -3.10 -13.46
C LYS A 16 -5.07 -4.55 -13.85
N ASN A 17 -6.11 -5.27 -14.24
CA ASN A 17 -5.95 -6.54 -14.90
C ASN A 17 -5.58 -6.33 -16.38
N VAL A 18 -4.37 -6.71 -16.74
CA VAL A 18 -3.83 -6.60 -18.11
C VAL A 18 -3.85 -7.94 -18.86
N SER A 19 -4.36 -9.02 -18.25
CA SER A 19 -4.51 -10.30 -18.91
C SER A 19 -5.84 -10.38 -19.68
N ASP A 20 -6.00 -11.49 -20.40
CA ASP A 20 -7.22 -11.89 -21.11
C ASP A 20 -8.17 -12.75 -20.25
N GLN A 21 -7.84 -12.97 -18.97
CA GLN A 21 -8.62 -13.79 -18.05
C GLN A 21 -9.04 -12.99 -16.80
N GLU A 22 -10.12 -13.41 -16.13
CA GLU A 22 -10.47 -12.84 -14.82
C GLU A 22 -9.36 -13.14 -13.80
N VAL A 23 -8.97 -12.13 -13.04
CA VAL A 23 -7.95 -12.23 -11.98
C VAL A 23 -8.59 -11.90 -10.63
N ARG A 24 -8.30 -12.71 -9.62
CA ARG A 24 -8.75 -12.44 -8.24
C ARG A 24 -7.62 -11.86 -7.41
N ILE A 25 -7.93 -10.83 -6.63
CA ILE A 25 -7.00 -10.26 -5.65
C ILE A 25 -7.70 -10.06 -4.30
N TRP A 26 -6.98 -10.22 -3.19
CA TRP A 26 -7.53 -10.01 -1.86
C TRP A 26 -8.01 -8.56 -1.65
N LYS A 27 -9.17 -8.39 -1.01
CA LYS A 27 -9.58 -7.07 -0.52
C LYS A 27 -8.72 -6.67 0.68
N ASP A 28 -8.35 -5.39 0.76
CA ASP A 28 -7.43 -4.87 1.76
C ASP A 28 -7.99 -4.78 3.19
N TRP A 29 -9.30 -5.00 3.36
CA TRP A 29 -9.96 -5.00 4.65
C TRP A 29 -9.69 -6.26 5.47
N ASN A 30 -9.22 -7.37 4.88
CA ASN A 30 -8.99 -8.64 5.56
C ASN A 30 -7.48 -8.94 5.74
N SER A 31 -7.17 -9.96 6.55
CA SER A 31 -5.78 -10.29 6.92
C SER A 31 -4.91 -10.71 5.73
N TRP A 32 -5.51 -11.29 4.68
CA TRP A 32 -4.80 -11.74 3.48
C TRP A 32 -4.51 -10.61 2.50
N GLY A 33 -5.31 -9.53 2.53
CA GLY A 33 -5.15 -8.37 1.65
C GLY A 33 -4.44 -7.18 2.29
N TYR A 34 -4.53 -7.04 3.61
CA TYR A 34 -4.12 -5.83 4.32
C TYR A 34 -2.68 -5.41 4.04
N ASN A 35 -1.75 -6.36 4.04
CA ASN A 35 -0.32 -6.11 3.87
C ASN A 35 0.15 -6.18 2.40
N ASN A 36 -0.76 -6.33 1.43
CA ASN A 36 -0.36 -6.55 0.04
C ASN A 36 0.11 -5.29 -0.67
N ILE A 37 -0.05 -4.10 -0.06
CA ILE A 37 0.54 -2.85 -0.55
C ILE A 37 1.65 -2.40 0.41
N SER A 38 2.79 -2.08 -0.18
CA SER A 38 3.86 -1.31 0.45
C SER A 38 4.36 -0.23 -0.51
N PHE A 39 5.17 0.71 -0.01
CA PHE A 39 5.75 1.76 -0.84
C PHE A 39 7.26 1.77 -0.70
N GLN A 40 7.94 2.15 -1.78
CA GLN A 40 9.34 2.56 -1.71
C GLN A 40 9.40 4.06 -1.97
N ILE A 41 10.00 4.80 -1.04
CA ILE A 41 10.19 6.24 -1.13
C ILE A 41 11.69 6.51 -1.23
N GLN A 42 12.09 7.19 -2.29
CA GLN A 42 13.45 7.67 -2.51
C GLN A 42 13.50 9.17 -2.23
N THR A 43 14.37 9.54 -1.30
CA THR A 43 14.76 10.93 -1.04
C THR A 43 16.12 11.18 -1.68
N ASN A 44 16.64 12.39 -1.52
CA ASN A 44 18.03 12.72 -1.88
C ASN A 44 19.09 12.00 -1.00
N ARG A 45 18.69 11.45 0.14
CA ARG A 45 19.60 10.84 1.13
C ARG A 45 19.50 9.33 1.17
N GLU A 46 18.31 8.79 1.01
CA GLU A 46 18.07 7.37 1.21
C GLU A 46 16.85 6.85 0.44
N SER A 47 16.72 5.52 0.44
CA SER A 47 15.58 4.81 -0.09
C SER A 47 14.94 3.98 1.02
N ILE A 48 13.74 4.35 1.45
CA ILE A 48 13.03 3.73 2.56
C ILE A 48 11.86 2.90 2.03
N ARG A 49 11.70 1.68 2.58
CA ARG A 49 10.49 0.88 2.36
C ARG A 49 9.48 1.15 3.48
N ILE A 50 8.27 1.57 3.09
CA ILE A 50 7.15 1.89 3.97
C ILE A 50 6.13 0.75 3.91
N TYR A 51 5.80 0.20 5.07
CA TYR A 51 4.85 -0.92 5.22
C TYR A 51 3.84 -0.62 6.32
N LYS A 52 2.69 -1.29 6.28
CA LYS A 52 1.65 -1.13 7.30
C LYS A 52 2.07 -1.76 8.62
N THR A 53 1.57 -1.22 9.73
CA THR A 53 1.72 -1.83 11.06
C THR A 53 1.22 -3.27 11.07
N GLN A 54 1.93 -4.14 11.79
CA GLN A 54 1.54 -5.55 11.95
C GLN A 54 0.63 -5.78 13.16
N ASP A 55 0.46 -4.77 14.03
CA ASP A 55 -0.24 -4.90 15.32
C ASP A 55 -1.77 -4.85 15.20
N ARG A 56 -2.33 -5.27 14.06
CA ARG A 56 -3.76 -5.22 13.80
C ARG A 56 -4.46 -6.50 14.27
N VAL A 57 -5.42 -6.34 15.18
CA VAL A 57 -6.29 -7.43 15.62
C VAL A 57 -7.45 -7.64 14.63
N TRP A 58 -7.74 -8.90 14.32
CA TRP A 58 -8.68 -9.31 13.27
C TRP A 58 -9.97 -9.92 13.84
N ASN A 59 -10.96 -9.10 14.19
CA ASN A 59 -12.16 -9.53 14.92
C ASN A 59 -13.39 -9.90 14.04
N LYS A 60 -13.32 -9.69 12.72
CA LYS A 60 -14.38 -10.04 11.74
C LYS A 60 -13.79 -10.50 10.41
N ASN A 61 -12.70 -11.24 10.47
CA ASN A 61 -11.88 -11.58 9.32
C ASN A 61 -12.37 -12.85 8.62
N PHE A 62 -12.59 -12.78 7.31
CA PHE A 62 -12.85 -13.93 6.46
C PHE A 62 -12.28 -13.67 5.06
N PRO A 63 -11.96 -14.73 4.28
CA PRO A 63 -11.44 -14.57 2.92
C PRO A 63 -12.43 -13.82 2.04
N ASP A 64 -12.00 -12.70 1.48
CA ASP A 64 -12.79 -11.89 0.55
C ASP A 64 -11.86 -11.25 -0.49
N TYR A 65 -12.30 -11.29 -1.75
CA TYR A 65 -11.49 -10.91 -2.90
C TYR A 65 -12.32 -10.13 -3.92
N TRP A 66 -11.65 -9.32 -4.73
CA TRP A 66 -12.20 -8.77 -5.95
C TRP A 66 -11.97 -9.76 -7.09
N SER A 67 -12.98 -9.97 -7.93
CA SER A 67 -12.83 -10.57 -9.26
C SER A 67 -12.71 -9.42 -10.26
N ILE A 68 -11.56 -9.30 -10.93
CA ILE A 68 -11.24 -8.22 -11.87
C ILE A 68 -11.28 -8.78 -13.27
N LYS A 69 -12.24 -8.34 -14.10
CA LYS A 69 -12.34 -8.81 -15.49
C LYS A 69 -11.17 -8.28 -16.34
N PRO A 70 -10.93 -8.87 -17.53
CA PRO A 70 -9.94 -8.35 -18.46
C PRO A 70 -10.10 -6.85 -18.71
N ASN A 71 -8.99 -6.10 -18.64
CA ASN A 71 -8.91 -4.64 -18.80
C ASN A 71 -9.61 -3.78 -17.73
N GLU A 72 -10.28 -4.37 -16.74
CA GLU A 72 -10.81 -3.64 -15.59
C GLU A 72 -9.73 -3.37 -14.55
N PHE A 73 -10.06 -2.51 -13.58
CA PHE A 73 -9.18 -2.18 -12.47
C PHE A 73 -9.96 -2.07 -11.17
N VAL A 74 -9.25 -2.22 -10.05
CA VAL A 74 -9.76 -1.85 -8.73
C VAL A 74 -8.97 -0.68 -8.18
N ILE A 75 -9.65 0.14 -7.39
CA ILE A 75 -9.06 1.27 -6.69
C ILE A 75 -8.82 0.85 -5.25
N LEU A 76 -7.56 0.89 -4.83
CA LEU A 76 -7.16 0.69 -3.45
C LEU A 76 -6.92 2.07 -2.83
N ASN A 77 -7.70 2.39 -1.80
CA ASN A 77 -7.65 3.69 -1.12
C ASN A 77 -6.53 3.67 -0.09
N VAL A 78 -5.63 4.65 -0.18
CA VAL A 78 -4.50 4.79 0.74
C VAL A 78 -4.72 6.01 1.59
N ASN A 79 -4.98 5.79 2.87
CA ASN A 79 -4.81 6.80 3.91
C ASN A 79 -3.40 6.65 4.47
N PHE A 80 -2.54 7.62 4.20
CA PHE A 80 -1.10 7.53 4.40
C PHE A 80 -0.67 8.26 5.66
N ASP A 81 -1.09 7.73 6.80
CA ASP A 81 -0.83 8.25 8.14
C ASP A 81 0.20 7.43 8.94
N VAL A 82 0.86 8.06 9.92
CA VAL A 82 1.89 7.42 10.78
C VAL A 82 1.35 6.30 11.67
N LYS A 83 0.03 6.20 11.89
CA LYS A 83 -0.58 5.13 12.70
C LYS A 83 -0.67 3.84 11.88
N THR A 84 -1.03 3.96 10.61
CA THR A 84 -1.11 2.85 9.67
C THR A 84 0.26 2.50 9.11
N TRP A 85 1.11 3.50 8.85
CA TRP A 85 2.42 3.37 8.20
C TRP A 85 3.53 3.94 9.10
N PRO A 86 3.97 3.21 10.14
CA PRO A 86 4.83 3.76 11.20
C PRO A 86 6.17 4.32 10.72
N LYS A 87 6.73 3.76 9.64
CA LYS A 87 8.00 4.21 9.04
C LYS A 87 7.93 5.60 8.40
N LEU A 88 6.75 6.20 8.25
CA LEU A 88 6.64 7.60 7.85
C LEU A 88 7.31 8.55 8.86
N ARG A 89 7.38 8.17 10.14
CA ARG A 89 8.13 8.95 11.14
C ARG A 89 9.64 8.98 10.87
N GLU A 90 10.18 7.92 10.27
CA GLU A 90 11.60 7.86 9.88
C GLU A 90 11.85 8.79 8.68
N LEU A 91 10.95 8.78 7.70
CA LEU A 91 11.01 9.65 6.52
C LEU A 91 11.03 11.14 6.90
N ASN A 92 10.21 11.56 7.86
CA ASN A 92 10.19 12.96 8.32
C ASN A 92 11.55 13.41 8.88
N ARG A 93 12.24 12.51 9.60
CA ARG A 93 13.54 12.82 10.18
C ARG A 93 14.62 12.92 9.12
N SER A 94 14.53 12.10 8.07
CA SER A 94 15.53 12.09 7.01
C SER A 94 15.29 13.11 5.92
N ASN A 95 14.05 13.58 5.70
CA ASN A 95 13.72 14.64 4.75
C ASN A 95 13.05 15.88 5.41
N PRO A 96 13.76 16.62 6.28
CA PRO A 96 13.18 17.72 7.06
C PRO A 96 12.91 19.00 6.25
N LYS A 97 13.25 19.07 4.96
CA LYS A 97 13.21 20.29 4.14
C LYS A 97 12.04 20.36 3.15
N ASN A 98 11.08 19.44 3.23
CA ASN A 98 10.01 19.29 2.23
C ASN A 98 10.57 19.09 0.82
N ASP A 99 11.69 18.37 0.67
CA ASP A 99 12.23 18.08 -0.67
C ASP A 99 11.26 17.16 -1.44
N GLN A 100 11.23 17.32 -2.76
CA GLN A 100 10.53 16.40 -3.65
C GLN A 100 11.07 14.98 -3.47
N VAL A 101 10.17 14.00 -3.34
CA VAL A 101 10.53 12.59 -3.20
C VAL A 101 9.97 11.79 -4.38
N LYS A 102 10.58 10.64 -4.66
CA LYS A 102 10.03 9.67 -5.61
C LYS A 102 9.37 8.54 -4.83
N ILE A 103 8.10 8.27 -5.13
CA ILE A 103 7.36 7.17 -4.53
C ILE A 103 6.96 6.16 -5.60
N LYS A 104 7.07 4.87 -5.30
CA LYS A 104 6.41 3.82 -6.07
C LYS A 104 5.64 2.89 -5.14
N CYS A 105 4.56 2.33 -5.66
CA CYS A 105 3.79 1.27 -5.03
C CYS A 105 4.40 -0.08 -5.37
N ILE A 106 4.44 -0.98 -4.38
CA ILE A 106 4.76 -2.39 -4.55
C ILE A 106 3.54 -3.17 -4.09
N TYR A 107 2.92 -3.91 -5.01
CA TYR A 107 1.81 -4.82 -4.73
C TYR A 107 2.30 -6.26 -4.74
N GLU A 108 2.19 -6.95 -3.60
CA GLU A 108 2.69 -8.32 -3.43
C GLU A 108 1.62 -9.18 -2.78
N VAL A 109 1.35 -10.35 -3.38
CA VAL A 109 0.51 -11.38 -2.78
C VAL A 109 1.34 -12.64 -2.66
N LYS A 110 1.58 -13.07 -1.41
CA LYS A 110 2.28 -14.30 -1.12
C LYS A 110 1.38 -15.50 -1.33
N GLU A 111 1.94 -16.55 -1.90
CA GLU A 111 1.25 -17.83 -2.05
C GLU A 111 1.06 -18.51 -0.68
N ASN A 112 -0.16 -18.96 -0.41
CA ASN A 112 -0.52 -19.72 0.78
C ASN A 112 -1.71 -20.65 0.49
N VAL A 113 -2.18 -21.38 1.50
CA VAL A 113 -3.28 -22.35 1.36
C VAL A 113 -4.56 -21.65 0.90
N GLU A 114 -4.85 -20.46 1.42
CA GLU A 114 -6.03 -19.69 1.05
C GLU A 114 -5.93 -19.13 -0.37
N SER A 115 -4.78 -18.59 -0.79
CA SER A 115 -4.63 -18.05 -2.15
C SER A 115 -4.85 -19.14 -3.19
N LYS A 116 -4.34 -20.36 -2.94
CA LYS A 116 -4.63 -21.54 -3.77
C LYS A 116 -6.11 -21.89 -3.75
N LYS A 117 -6.70 -22.02 -2.56
CA LYS A 117 -8.10 -22.42 -2.38
C LYS A 117 -9.07 -21.49 -3.11
N TYR A 118 -8.80 -20.19 -3.09
CA TYR A 118 -9.70 -19.18 -3.67
C TYR A 118 -9.28 -18.71 -5.07
N ASN A 119 -8.20 -19.30 -5.62
CA ASN A 119 -7.61 -18.93 -6.91
C ASN A 119 -7.27 -17.43 -6.98
N VAL A 120 -6.66 -16.91 -5.92
CA VAL A 120 -6.18 -15.54 -5.83
C VAL A 120 -4.79 -15.46 -6.45
N TRP A 121 -4.56 -14.44 -7.27
CA TRP A 121 -3.27 -14.17 -7.89
C TRP A 121 -2.16 -14.02 -6.85
N THR A 122 -1.00 -14.60 -7.15
CA THR A 122 0.21 -14.53 -6.34
C THR A 122 1.35 -13.99 -7.19
N GLY A 123 2.24 -13.22 -6.56
CA GLY A 123 3.34 -12.55 -7.25
C GLY A 123 3.63 -11.18 -6.67
N SER A 124 4.51 -10.44 -7.35
CA SER A 124 4.87 -9.07 -7.01
C SER A 124 4.90 -8.21 -8.27
N ILE A 125 4.29 -7.04 -8.20
CA ILE A 125 4.33 -6.01 -9.25
C ILE A 125 4.61 -4.65 -8.63
N GLU A 126 5.20 -3.76 -9.42
CA GLU A 126 5.57 -2.42 -8.96
C GLU A 126 5.04 -1.37 -9.94
N SER A 127 4.63 -0.22 -9.40
CA SER A 127 4.40 0.95 -10.24
C SER A 127 5.73 1.58 -10.66
N PRO A 128 5.74 2.41 -11.71
CA PRO A 128 6.81 3.38 -11.89
C PRO A 128 6.95 4.29 -10.67
N PHE A 129 8.11 4.91 -10.53
CA PHE A 129 8.26 6.03 -9.60
C PHE A 129 7.49 7.25 -10.11
N VAL A 130 6.78 7.90 -9.20
CA VAL A 130 6.18 9.21 -9.41
C VAL A 130 6.83 10.21 -8.46
N GLU A 131 7.05 11.42 -8.94
CA GLU A 131 7.59 12.49 -8.13
C GLU A 131 6.45 13.20 -7.38
N VAL A 132 6.60 13.35 -6.07
CA VAL A 132 5.60 13.97 -5.20
C VAL A 132 6.28 14.91 -4.21
N TRP A 133 5.54 15.93 -3.81
CA TRP A 133 5.92 16.73 -2.66
C TRP A 133 5.31 16.11 -1.41
N PHE A 134 6.16 15.82 -0.43
CA PHE A 134 5.73 15.32 0.86
C PHE A 134 5.85 16.47 1.85
N TYR A 135 4.73 16.89 2.43
CA TYR A 135 4.67 17.93 3.46
C TYR A 135 4.27 17.27 4.77
N PRO A 136 5.21 16.63 5.46
CA PRO A 136 4.86 15.86 6.62
C PRO A 136 4.78 16.74 7.86
N ASP A 137 3.56 17.11 8.25
CA ASP A 137 3.33 17.81 9.52
C ASP A 137 3.02 16.83 10.69
N PHE A 138 3.20 15.51 10.53
CA PHE A 138 2.76 14.48 11.52
C PHE A 138 3.61 14.34 12.79
#